data_AF-A0A518HHR8-F1
#
_entry.id   AF-A0A518HHR8-F1
#
_cell.length_a   1.000
_cell.length_b   1.000
_cell.length_c   1.000
_cell.angle_alpha   90.00
_cell.angle_beta   90.00
_cell.angle_gamma   90.00
#
_symmetry.space_group_name_H-M   'P 1'
#
loop_
_entity.id
_entity.type
_entity.pdbx_description
1 polymer ?
#
loop_
_entity_poly.entity_id
_entity_poly.type
_entity_poly.pdbx_seq_one_letter_code
_entity_poly.pdbx_strand_id
1 'polypeptide(L)'
;MHRNSSFQKVIRDLIDLWELQWQLFSVDAQAAKRSLGRAIVCGLVATLLVGSGFTVVLFGLGFLLDEWTRLSTGMALLIVGAATLAIVSVLLLIAMGAAKSAAAAMDESKSEFSENLRWLKATLVAPESSPRNQFRRESFSHDGRHDRYPTPDTVSPLTRR
;
A
#
# COMPACT_ATOMS: atom_id res chain seq x y z
N MET A 1 -5.28 37.39 28.35
CA MET A 1 -4.27 36.60 27.61
C MET A 1 -4.37 35.13 28.02
N HIS A 2 -5.17 34.28 27.34
CA HIS A 2 -5.38 32.85 27.72
C HIS A 2 -5.75 31.96 26.49
N ARG A 3 -5.13 32.19 25.32
CA ARG A 3 -5.44 31.44 24.07
C ARG A 3 -4.44 30.32 23.69
N ASN A 4 -3.34 30.16 24.44
CA ASN A 4 -2.27 29.24 24.05
C ASN A 4 -2.45 27.80 24.58
N SER A 5 -3.32 27.58 25.57
CA SER A 5 -3.41 26.31 26.31
C SER A 5 -4.12 25.17 25.55
N SER A 6 -5.21 25.47 24.84
CA SER A 6 -5.98 24.44 24.12
C SER A 6 -5.23 23.91 22.89
N PHE A 7 -4.54 24.79 22.16
CA PHE A 7 -3.76 24.43 20.98
C PHE A 7 -2.52 23.59 21.35
N GLN A 8 -1.83 23.93 22.44
CA GLN A 8 -0.73 23.12 22.97
C GLN A 8 -1.19 21.72 23.43
N LYS A 9 -2.42 21.59 23.92
CA LYS A 9 -2.98 20.30 24.33
C LYS A 9 -3.27 19.40 23.12
N VAL A 10 -3.84 19.96 22.05
CA VAL A 10 -4.10 19.21 20.80
C VAL A 10 -2.80 18.80 20.12
N ILE A 11 -1.80 19.67 20.07
CA ILE A 11 -0.47 19.32 19.52
C ILE A 11 0.16 18.17 20.32
N ARG A 12 0.03 18.19 21.65
CA ARG A 12 0.55 17.12 22.51
C ARG A 12 -0.16 15.79 22.26
N ASP A 13 -1.49 15.79 22.24
CA ASP A 13 -2.27 14.57 21.95
C ASP A 13 -1.95 14.01 20.56
N LEU A 14 -1.67 14.88 19.59
CA LEU A 14 -1.31 14.47 18.23
C LEU A 14 0.11 13.92 18.13
N ILE A 15 1.06 14.45 18.91
CA ILE A 15 2.42 13.90 19.05
C ILE A 15 2.36 12.53 19.74
N ASP A 16 1.58 12.38 20.82
CA ASP A 16 1.40 11.10 21.52
C ASP A 16 0.76 10.04 20.61
N LEU A 17 -0.23 10.42 19.80
CA LEU A 17 -0.83 9.54 18.79
C LEU A 17 0.18 9.15 17.70
N TRP A 18 1.04 10.08 17.29
CA TRP A 18 2.08 9.82 16.29
C TRP A 18 3.16 8.87 16.83
N GLU A 19 3.52 8.99 18.10
CA GLU A 19 4.48 8.11 18.76
C GLU A 19 3.95 6.67 18.88
N LEU A 20 2.66 6.50 19.22
CA LEU A 20 2.01 5.19 19.23
C LEU A 20 1.93 4.55 17.82
N GLN A 21 1.59 5.35 16.80
CA GLN A 21 1.57 4.89 15.41
C GLN A 21 2.98 4.54 14.91
N TRP A 22 4.01 5.26 15.35
CA TRP A 22 5.40 4.98 15.01
C TRP A 22 5.89 3.67 15.61
N GLN A 23 5.48 3.34 16.84
CA GLN A 23 5.81 2.06 17.48
C GLN A 23 5.17 0.88 16.73
N LEU A 24 3.91 1.02 16.30
CA LEU A 24 3.24 -0.01 15.49
C LEU A 24 3.91 -0.15 14.11
N PHE A 25 4.21 0.97 13.45
CA PHE A 25 4.90 0.98 12.16
C PHE A 25 6.30 0.36 12.24
N SER A 26 7.04 0.59 13.33
CA SER A 26 8.37 0.00 13.54
C SER A 26 8.31 -1.53 13.65
N VAL A 27 7.35 -2.05 14.41
CA VAL A 27 7.11 -3.49 14.56
C VAL A 27 6.68 -4.12 13.23
N ASP A 28 5.75 -3.48 12.52
CA ASP A 28 5.29 -3.94 11.21
C ASP A 28 6.42 -3.87 10.15
N ALA A 29 7.25 -2.84 10.19
CA ALA A 29 8.40 -2.71 9.31
C ALA A 29 9.45 -3.81 9.55
N GLN A 30 9.63 -4.26 10.79
CA GLN A 30 10.59 -5.32 11.12
C GLN A 30 10.08 -6.69 10.66
N ALA A 31 8.78 -6.97 10.82
CA ALA A 31 8.15 -8.16 10.27
C ALA A 31 8.19 -8.16 8.72
N ALA A 32 7.86 -7.02 8.10
CA ALA A 32 7.92 -6.84 6.66
C ALA A 32 9.36 -7.04 6.12
N LYS A 33 10.37 -6.44 6.75
CA LYS A 33 11.79 -6.60 6.37
C LYS A 33 12.25 -8.06 6.39
N ARG A 34 11.85 -8.84 7.41
CA ARG A 34 12.23 -10.25 7.51
C ARG A 34 11.57 -11.09 6.41
N SER A 35 10.30 -10.83 6.11
CA SER A 35 9.58 -11.51 5.03
C SER A 35 10.16 -11.14 3.65
N LEU A 36 10.51 -9.86 3.46
CA LEU A 36 11.11 -9.35 2.24
C LEU A 36 12.52 -9.94 2.02
N GLY A 37 13.35 -10.00 3.07
CA GLY A 37 14.68 -10.61 2.98
C GLY A 37 14.62 -12.08 2.56
N ARG A 38 13.69 -12.86 3.14
CA ARG A 38 13.49 -14.26 2.73
C ARG A 38 12.99 -14.37 1.29
N ALA A 39 12.03 -13.52 0.89
CA ALA A 39 11.54 -13.49 -0.48
C ALA A 39 12.64 -13.15 -1.49
N ILE A 40 13.50 -12.18 -1.17
CA ILE A 40 14.66 -11.79 -2.01
C ILE A 40 15.64 -12.96 -2.14
N VAL A 41 16.03 -13.59 -1.02
CA VAL A 41 16.98 -14.71 -1.04
C VAL A 41 16.42 -15.90 -1.81
N CYS A 42 15.16 -16.29 -1.56
CA CYS A 42 14.51 -17.35 -2.31
C CYS A 42 14.38 -17.00 -3.80
N GLY A 43 14.04 -15.75 -4.13
CA GLY A 43 13.95 -15.26 -5.50
C GLY A 43 15.30 -15.32 -6.21
N LEU A 44 16.38 -14.90 -5.56
CA LEU A 44 17.74 -14.99 -6.11
C LEU A 44 18.17 -16.43 -6.36
N VAL A 45 17.97 -17.32 -5.38
CA VAL A 45 18.31 -18.75 -5.52
C VAL A 45 17.49 -19.39 -6.64
N ALA A 46 16.18 -19.14 -6.69
CA ALA A 46 15.31 -19.63 -7.76
C ALA A 46 15.77 -19.12 -9.13
N THR A 47 16.10 -17.82 -9.25
CA THR A 47 16.58 -17.22 -10.50
C THR A 47 17.89 -17.84 -10.95
N LEU A 48 18.84 -18.07 -10.03
CA LEU A 48 20.11 -18.72 -10.34
C LEU A 48 19.93 -20.18 -10.77
N LEU A 49 19.07 -20.94 -10.07
CA LEU A 49 18.77 -22.33 -10.40
C LEU A 49 18.04 -22.46 -11.75
N VAL A 50 17.06 -21.61 -12.00
CA VAL A 50 16.36 -21.56 -13.29
C VAL A 50 17.36 -21.16 -14.38
N GLY A 51 18.18 -20.13 -14.16
CA GLY A 51 19.18 -19.70 -15.13
C GLY A 51 20.19 -20.79 -15.49
N SER A 52 20.71 -21.52 -14.51
CA SER A 52 21.68 -22.61 -14.74
C SER A 52 21.04 -23.85 -15.34
N GLY A 53 19.84 -24.24 -14.88
CA GLY A 53 19.11 -25.37 -15.46
C GLY A 53 18.67 -25.08 -16.89
N PHE A 54 18.26 -23.84 -17.17
CA PHE A 54 17.82 -23.41 -18.48
C PHE A 54 18.93 -23.50 -19.53
N THR A 55 20.16 -23.11 -19.22
CA THR A 55 21.28 -23.25 -20.18
C THR A 55 21.53 -24.71 -20.51
N VAL A 56 21.52 -25.61 -19.52
CA VAL A 56 21.67 -27.06 -19.75
C VAL A 56 20.56 -27.60 -20.67
N VAL A 57 19.32 -27.19 -20.43
CA VAL A 57 18.18 -27.58 -21.29
C VAL A 57 18.35 -27.06 -22.72
N LEU A 58 18.84 -25.84 -22.91
CA LEU A 58 19.09 -25.29 -24.26
C LEU A 58 20.16 -26.07 -25.02
N PHE A 59 21.27 -26.42 -24.37
CA PHE A 59 22.28 -27.28 -24.98
C PHE A 59 21.72 -28.67 -25.30
N GLY A 60 20.96 -29.27 -24.37
CA GLY A 60 20.30 -30.55 -24.58
C GLY A 60 19.33 -30.53 -25.77
N LEU A 61 18.53 -29.47 -25.91
CA LEU A 61 17.65 -29.27 -27.06
C LEU A 61 18.42 -29.10 -28.37
N GLY A 62 19.56 -28.39 -28.35
CA GLY A 62 20.42 -28.25 -29.51
C GLY A 62 20.97 -29.60 -29.99
N PHE A 63 21.48 -30.42 -29.08
CA PHE A 63 21.94 -31.77 -29.41
C PHE A 63 20.82 -32.70 -29.86
N LEU A 64 19.63 -32.60 -29.24
CA LEU A 64 18.48 -33.40 -29.64
C LEU A 64 18.02 -33.04 -31.07
N LEU A 65 18.05 -31.75 -31.40
CA LEU A 65 17.69 -31.27 -32.72
C LEU A 65 18.72 -31.71 -33.78
N ASP A 66 20.01 -31.67 -33.44
CA ASP A 66 21.11 -32.18 -34.27
C ASP A 66 20.86 -33.64 -34.70
N GLU A 67 20.58 -34.50 -33.72
CA GLU A 67 20.31 -35.93 -33.93
C GLU A 67 19.10 -36.18 -34.83
N TRP A 68 18.05 -35.38 -34.69
CA TRP A 68 16.79 -35.58 -35.42
C TRP A 68 16.78 -35.00 -36.83
N THR A 69 17.60 -33.98 -37.10
CA THR A 69 17.48 -33.18 -38.34
C THR A 69 18.66 -33.30 -39.30
N ARG A 70 19.70 -34.07 -38.96
CA ARG A 70 20.99 -34.13 -39.71
C ARG A 70 21.61 -32.75 -39.95
N LEU A 71 21.21 -31.74 -39.17
CA LEU A 71 21.84 -30.44 -39.19
C LEU A 71 23.27 -30.57 -38.67
N SER A 72 24.09 -29.54 -38.84
CA SER A 72 25.33 -29.45 -38.07
C SER A 72 24.99 -28.98 -36.66
N THR A 73 25.72 -29.48 -35.67
CA THR A 73 25.51 -29.15 -34.25
C THR A 73 25.49 -27.64 -34.01
N GLY A 74 26.32 -26.88 -34.74
CA GLY A 74 26.33 -25.43 -34.69
C GLY A 74 25.02 -24.78 -35.15
N MET A 75 24.43 -25.27 -36.25
CA MET A 75 23.15 -24.77 -36.75
C MET A 75 21.99 -25.12 -35.83
N ALA A 76 21.99 -26.34 -35.26
CA ALA A 76 20.97 -26.76 -34.30
C ALA A 76 20.98 -25.89 -33.04
N LEU A 77 22.17 -25.62 -32.47
CA LEU A 77 22.32 -24.72 -31.32
C LEU A 77 21.91 -23.27 -31.64
N LEU A 78 22.25 -22.76 -32.84
CA LEU A 78 21.83 -21.42 -33.27
C LEU A 78 20.31 -21.30 -33.39
N ILE A 79 19.62 -22.31 -33.95
CA ILE A 79 18.16 -22.30 -34.08
C ILE A 79 17.50 -22.31 -32.70
N VAL A 80 17.93 -23.21 -31.81
CA VAL A 80 17.39 -23.28 -30.44
C VAL A 80 17.66 -21.98 -29.67
N GLY A 81 18.86 -21.43 -29.80
CA GLY A 81 19.23 -20.15 -29.19
C GLY A 81 18.37 -18.99 -29.72
N ALA A 82 18.20 -18.88 -31.04
CA ALA A 82 17.40 -17.83 -31.66
C ALA A 82 15.92 -17.93 -31.27
N ALA A 83 15.34 -19.14 -31.29
CA ALA A 83 13.96 -19.38 -30.85
C ALA A 83 13.77 -18.99 -29.39
N THR A 84 14.74 -19.31 -28.54
CA THR A 84 14.71 -18.97 -27.12
C THR A 84 14.80 -17.46 -26.89
N LEU A 85 15.72 -16.77 -27.58
CA LEU A 85 15.84 -15.32 -27.49
C LEU A 85 14.56 -14.60 -27.95
N ALA A 86 13.89 -15.13 -28.98
CA ALA A 86 12.60 -14.60 -29.41
C ALA A 86 11.54 -14.71 -28.29
N ILE A 87 11.42 -15.88 -27.64
CA ILE A 87 10.50 -16.08 -26.52
C ILE A 87 10.82 -15.14 -25.35
N VAL A 88 12.10 -15.08 -24.95
CA VAL A 88 12.55 -14.19 -23.85
C VAL A 88 12.24 -12.72 -24.17
N SER A 89 12.44 -12.30 -25.42
CA SER A 89 12.15 -10.93 -25.84
C SER A 89 10.66 -10.60 -25.71
N VAL A 90 9.77 -11.51 -26.11
CA VAL A 90 8.32 -11.33 -25.95
C VAL A 90 7.93 -11.23 -24.47
N LEU A 91 8.46 -12.13 -23.64
CA LEU A 91 8.20 -12.09 -22.19
C LEU A 91 8.71 -10.79 -21.55
N LEU A 92 9.88 -10.30 -21.97
CA LEU A 92 10.43 -9.04 -21.49
C LEU A 92 9.53 -7.85 -21.84
N LEU A 93 8.99 -7.81 -23.06
CA LEU A 93 8.05 -6.77 -23.48
C LEU A 93 6.77 -6.78 -22.62
N ILE A 94 6.23 -7.97 -22.32
CA ILE A 94 5.07 -8.12 -21.44
C ILE A 94 5.40 -7.63 -20.02
N ALA A 95 6.55 -8.06 -19.47
CA ALA A 95 7.00 -7.65 -18.14
C ALA A 95 7.22 -6.13 -18.04
N MET A 96 7.80 -5.51 -19.07
CA MET A 96 7.94 -4.06 -19.15
C MET A 96 6.59 -3.34 -19.18
N GLY A 97 5.60 -3.89 -19.90
CA GLY A 97 4.23 -3.38 -19.89
C GLY A 97 3.61 -3.41 -18.49
N ALA A 98 3.71 -4.54 -17.80
CA ALA A 98 3.20 -4.71 -16.44
C ALA A 98 3.93 -3.82 -15.41
N ALA A 99 5.25 -3.66 -15.54
CA ALA A 99 6.02 -2.78 -14.68
C ALA A 99 5.61 -1.30 -14.86
N LYS A 100 5.38 -0.87 -16.09
CA LYS A 100 4.89 0.49 -16.39
C LYS A 100 3.49 0.73 -15.81
N SER A 101 2.56 -0.23 -15.93
CA SER A 101 1.24 -0.08 -15.34
C SER A 101 1.28 -0.02 -13.81
N ALA A 102 2.14 -0.84 -13.19
CA ALA A 102 2.33 -0.80 -11.73
C ALA A 102 2.93 0.54 -11.28
N ALA A 103 3.91 1.07 -12.02
CA ALA A 103 4.50 2.38 -11.73
C ALA A 103 3.46 3.51 -11.89
N ALA A 104 2.62 3.47 -12.93
CA ALA A 104 1.56 4.45 -13.14
C ALA A 104 0.53 4.44 -11.99
N ALA A 105 0.10 3.26 -11.54
CA ALA A 105 -0.80 3.13 -10.39
C ALA A 105 -0.18 3.67 -9.08
N MET A 106 1.14 3.53 -8.92
CA MET A 106 1.86 4.10 -7.78
C MET A 106 1.93 5.63 -7.83
N ASP A 107 2.01 6.25 -9.00
CA ASP A 107 2.06 7.71 -9.11
C ASP A 107 0.72 8.37 -8.76
N GLU A 108 -0.42 7.73 -9.11
CA GLU A 108 -1.74 8.15 -8.64
C GLU A 108 -1.85 8.03 -7.11
N SER A 109 -1.38 6.91 -6.55
CA SER A 109 -1.35 6.69 -5.09
C SER A 109 -0.48 7.71 -4.34
N LYS A 110 0.66 8.14 -4.93
CA LYS A 110 1.51 9.19 -4.35
C LYS A 110 0.83 10.56 -4.35
N SER A 111 0.10 10.88 -5.42
CA SER A 111 -0.64 12.14 -5.54
C SER A 111 -1.71 12.25 -4.45
N GLU A 112 -2.49 11.19 -4.25
CA GLU A 112 -3.50 11.14 -3.19
C GLU A 112 -2.88 11.19 -1.79
N PHE A 113 -1.76 10.49 -1.57
CA PHE A 113 -1.04 10.53 -0.29
C PHE A 113 -0.50 11.93 0.02
N SER A 114 0.08 12.61 -0.98
CA SER A 114 0.55 14.00 -0.91
C SER A 114 -0.58 14.96 -0.55
N GLU A 115 -1.74 14.81 -1.20
CA GLU A 115 -2.90 15.65 -0.95
C GLU A 115 -3.49 15.42 0.45
N ASN A 116 -3.58 14.15 0.87
CA ASN A 116 -3.99 13.78 2.23
C ASN A 116 -3.03 14.34 3.28
N LEU A 117 -1.71 14.32 3.04
CA LEU A 117 -0.71 14.95 3.92
C LEU A 117 -0.88 16.47 4.00
N ARG A 118 -1.17 17.12 2.87
CA ARG A 118 -1.42 18.57 2.81
C ARG A 118 -2.68 18.93 3.60
N TRP A 119 -3.73 18.13 3.47
CA TRP A 119 -4.99 18.32 4.20
C TRP A 119 -4.82 18.10 5.71
N LEU A 120 -4.06 17.08 6.10
CA LEU A 120 -3.69 16.81 7.49
C LEU A 120 -2.89 17.99 8.08
N LYS A 121 -1.89 18.49 7.35
CA LYS A 121 -1.09 19.66 7.75
C LYS A 121 -1.94 20.92 7.90
N ALA A 122 -2.87 21.18 6.98
CA ALA A 122 -3.76 22.34 7.04
C ALA A 122 -4.73 22.26 8.25
N THR A 123 -5.25 21.07 8.53
CA THR A 123 -6.14 20.82 9.67
C THR A 123 -5.41 21.00 11.01
N LEU A 124 -4.14 20.63 11.06
CA LEU A 124 -3.28 20.77 12.25
C LEU A 124 -2.86 22.22 12.54
N VAL A 125 -2.54 22.99 11.50
CA VAL A 125 -2.05 24.37 11.66
C VAL A 125 -3.19 25.35 11.92
N ALA A 126 -4.38 25.12 11.36
CA ALA A 126 -5.52 26.02 11.52
C ALA A 126 -6.88 25.28 11.48
N PRO A 127 -7.25 24.56 12.56
CA PRO A 127 -8.49 23.77 12.62
C PRO A 127 -9.78 24.60 12.44
N GLU A 128 -9.73 25.92 12.67
CA GLU A 128 -10.85 26.86 12.50
C GLU A 128 -11.09 27.27 11.02
N SER A 129 -10.10 27.10 10.14
CA SER A 129 -10.13 27.58 8.74
C SER A 129 -10.43 26.49 7.70
N SER A 130 -10.55 25.24 8.13
CA SER A 130 -10.88 24.13 7.22
C SER A 130 -12.33 24.25 6.75
N PRO A 131 -12.60 24.30 5.43
CA PRO A 131 -13.95 24.35 4.89
C PRO A 131 -14.85 23.23 5.41
N ARG A 132 -14.28 22.04 5.67
CA ARG A 132 -15.01 20.87 6.20
C ARG A 132 -15.43 21.03 7.66
N ASN A 133 -14.70 21.84 8.43
CA ASN A 133 -15.01 22.12 9.83
C ASN A 133 -16.01 23.28 9.97
N GLN A 134 -16.12 24.13 8.94
CA GLN A 134 -17.17 25.16 8.85
C GLN A 134 -18.56 24.51 8.69
N PHE A 135 -18.71 23.50 7.82
CA PHE A 135 -19.97 22.76 7.65
C PHE A 135 -20.48 22.07 8.93
N ARG A 136 -19.58 21.64 9.83
CA ARG A 136 -19.97 21.00 11.10
C ARG A 136 -20.33 21.99 12.21
N ARG A 137 -19.87 23.24 12.13
CA ARG A 137 -20.21 24.28 13.11
C ARG A 137 -21.57 24.91 12.84
N GLU A 138 -22.03 24.94 11.59
CA GLU A 138 -23.34 25.51 11.24
C GLU A 138 -24.52 24.65 11.72
N SER A 139 -24.34 23.31 11.86
CA SER A 139 -25.39 22.39 12.33
C SER A 139 -25.65 22.45 13.84
N PHE A 140 -24.85 23.18 14.60
CA PHE A 140 -25.08 23.47 16.01
C PHE A 140 -25.32 24.96 16.22
N SER A 141 -26.16 25.56 15.36
CA SER A 141 -26.80 26.81 15.70
C SER A 141 -27.58 26.58 16.98
N HIS A 142 -27.06 27.15 18.07
CA HIS A 142 -27.65 27.17 19.39
C HIS A 142 -28.95 27.99 19.32
N ASP A 143 -30.01 27.38 18.81
CA ASP A 143 -31.35 27.92 18.92
C ASP A 143 -31.69 27.86 20.41
N GLY A 144 -31.61 29.01 21.08
CA GLY A 144 -31.86 29.19 22.50
C GLY A 144 -33.33 28.98 22.87
N ARG A 145 -33.92 27.86 22.44
CA ARG A 145 -35.23 27.40 22.87
C ARG A 145 -35.06 26.35 23.94
N HIS A 146 -35.47 26.75 25.13
CA HIS A 146 -35.80 25.89 26.26
C HIS A 146 -36.76 24.77 25.84
N ASP A 147 -36.25 23.61 25.46
CA ASP A 147 -37.03 22.38 25.54
C ASP A 147 -37.03 21.94 27.01
N ARG A 148 -38.08 22.37 27.72
CA ARG A 148 -38.48 21.78 28.99
C ARG A 148 -38.63 20.28 28.76
N TYR A 149 -37.74 19.48 29.34
CA TYR A 149 -37.98 18.06 29.51
C TYR A 149 -39.29 17.89 30.29
N PRO A 150 -40.30 17.18 29.77
CA PRO A 150 -41.42 16.75 30.58
C PRO A 150 -40.86 15.78 31.62
N THR A 151 -40.94 16.16 32.89
CA THR A 151 -40.74 15.23 34.01
C THR A 151 -41.70 14.06 33.81
N PRO A 152 -41.23 12.81 33.68
CA PRO A 152 -42.13 11.68 33.63
C PRO A 152 -42.79 11.54 35.00
N ASP A 153 -44.12 11.63 35.02
CA ASP A 153 -44.93 11.50 36.21
C ASP A 153 -44.57 10.23 36.98
N THR A 154 -44.37 10.41 38.29
CA THR A 154 -44.17 9.37 39.29
C THR A 154 -45.27 8.32 39.20
N VAL A 155 -44.92 7.11 38.74
CA VAL A 155 -45.84 5.97 38.75
C VAL A 155 -45.99 5.49 40.19
N SER A 156 -47.16 5.72 40.78
CA SER A 156 -47.52 5.16 42.09
C SER A 156 -47.67 3.63 42.01
N PRO A 157 -47.10 2.87 42.96
CA PRO A 157 -47.22 1.42 42.96
C PRO A 157 -48.62 0.99 43.40
N LEU A 158 -49.37 0.41 42.45
CA LEU A 158 -50.67 -0.21 42.71
C LEU A 158 -50.51 -1.38 43.70
N THR A 159 -51.24 -1.23 44.79
CA THR A 159 -51.47 -2.17 45.88
C THR A 159 -52.10 -3.46 45.36
N ARG A 160 -51.48 -4.62 45.65
CA ARG A 160 -52.03 -5.95 45.34
C ARG A 160 -52.21 -6.72 46.65
N ARG A 161 -53.44 -6.76 47.17
CA ARG A 161 -53.97 -7.85 48.00
C ARG A 161 -55.48 -7.91 47.83
#